data_AF-A0A842VQA2-F1
#
_entry.id   AF-A0A842VQA2-F1
#
_cell.length_a   1.000
_cell.length_b   1.000
_cell.length_c   1.000
_cell.angle_alpha   90.00
_cell.angle_beta   90.00
_cell.angle_gamma   90.00
#
_symmetry.space_group_name_H-M   'P 1'
#
loop_
_entity.id
_entity.type
_entity.pdbx_description
1 polymer ?
#
loop_
_entity_poly.entity_id
_entity_poly.type
_entity_poly.pdbx_seq_one_letter_code
_entity_poly.pdbx_strand_id
1 'polypeptide(L)'
;MANGDSQEKTELLCGFHKKDLKKFHTGKIAPYVFPVDYQKAHKEDIPHIIVRIFLKTSEGNYIVQKRSQSKKRHKGRWTDSASGHVRYNDDFKYEDIEQNVKREVHEELGCQIAAIRFCEFSLDEFNEDCYELAYIYVGLVNDKIRINNDEVSEETRAYSKEELRELLKIPRTEKGKPWVETTREFWKKIISGRYDKLFDQMNKEIKEIEDLNENKLEENTTQTQKNTKKKYKIGLIIGRFQPVHKGHVGLIRECLKYIEKLKILIGSSQFSDKYNDPFSYDERKLMIDLALSDIDIHPNSYEVIPVPDQFNFKKWIQKVVEKGGEFDILFTNNLWIGRLFQLRNKQVKTGLEFEIEKYNGTRIRELIYNKKPQWIDLIPSSVYRYISQPEILNRLKDIGRKKKNM
;
A
#
# COMPACT_ATOMS: atom_id res chain seq x y z
N MET A 1 -41.51 30.08 -12.19
CA MET A 1 -41.26 28.75 -11.58
C MET A 1 -39.93 28.28 -12.11
N ALA A 2 -38.88 28.45 -11.32
CA ALA A 2 -37.53 28.09 -11.72
C ALA A 2 -37.36 26.58 -11.60
N ASN A 3 -37.02 25.93 -12.71
CA ASN A 3 -36.56 24.54 -12.72
C ASN A 3 -35.31 24.45 -11.86
N GLY A 4 -35.36 23.59 -10.85
CA GLY A 4 -34.19 23.23 -10.06
C GLY A 4 -33.26 22.42 -10.94
N ASP A 5 -32.12 23.01 -11.32
CA ASP A 5 -30.94 22.27 -11.76
C ASP A 5 -30.52 21.35 -10.61
N SER A 6 -30.87 20.07 -10.72
CA SER A 6 -30.16 19.02 -10.01
C SER A 6 -28.73 19.03 -10.56
N GLN A 7 -27.80 19.65 -9.83
CA GLN A 7 -26.37 19.47 -10.08
C GLN A 7 -26.05 17.97 -9.95
N GLU A 8 -26.05 17.24 -11.08
CA GLU A 8 -25.37 15.96 -11.18
C GLU A 8 -23.92 16.23 -10.83
N LYS A 9 -23.50 15.83 -9.61
CA LYS A 9 -22.08 15.82 -9.25
C LYS A 9 -21.40 14.90 -10.24
N THR A 10 -20.66 15.48 -11.16
CA THR A 10 -19.79 14.78 -12.08
C THR A 10 -18.76 13.97 -11.29
N GLU A 11 -18.82 12.65 -11.40
CA GLU A 11 -17.89 11.74 -10.74
C GLU A 11 -16.53 11.85 -11.44
N LEU A 12 -15.49 12.26 -10.68
CA LEU A 12 -14.12 12.34 -11.19
C LEU A 12 -13.38 11.04 -10.93
N LEU A 13 -12.76 10.49 -11.97
CA LEU A 13 -11.95 9.29 -11.94
C LEU A 13 -10.46 9.63 -11.94
N CYS A 14 -9.66 8.69 -11.46
CA CYS A 14 -8.21 8.73 -11.57
C CYS A 14 -7.77 8.35 -12.99
N GLY A 15 -7.56 9.35 -13.84
CA GLY A 15 -6.96 9.21 -15.17
C GLY A 15 -5.44 9.11 -15.12
N PHE A 16 -4.83 8.50 -16.13
CA PHE A 16 -3.36 8.42 -16.27
C PHE A 16 -2.92 8.46 -17.73
N HIS A 17 -1.64 8.73 -17.98
CA HIS A 17 -1.06 8.60 -19.32
C HIS A 17 -0.38 7.24 -19.48
N LYS A 18 -0.63 6.54 -20.59
CA LYS A 18 -0.02 5.22 -20.89
C LYS A 18 1.52 5.21 -20.78
N LYS A 19 2.18 6.30 -21.19
CA LYS A 19 3.65 6.46 -21.09
C LYS A 19 4.16 6.36 -19.64
N ASP A 20 3.32 6.70 -18.66
CA ASP A 20 3.65 6.71 -17.24
C ASP A 20 3.32 5.38 -16.55
N LEU A 21 2.81 4.37 -17.26
CA LEU A 21 2.47 3.05 -16.70
C LEU A 21 3.63 2.44 -15.88
N LYS A 22 4.87 2.63 -16.32
CA LYS A 22 6.06 2.14 -15.59
C LYS A 22 6.20 2.76 -14.19
N LYS A 23 5.63 3.93 -13.95
CA LYS A 23 5.67 4.66 -12.67
C LYS A 23 4.72 4.07 -11.64
N PHE A 24 3.66 3.40 -12.08
CA PHE A 24 2.69 2.73 -11.20
C PHE A 24 3.30 1.58 -10.41
N HIS A 25 4.38 0.99 -10.92
CA HIS A 25 5.21 0.06 -10.16
C HIS A 25 5.86 0.68 -8.92
N THR A 26 6.10 2.00 -8.88
CA THR A 26 6.89 2.63 -7.80
C THR A 26 6.11 2.92 -6.53
N GLY A 27 4.77 2.82 -6.56
CA GLY A 27 3.88 3.25 -5.48
C GLY A 27 3.75 4.77 -5.31
N LYS A 28 4.65 5.56 -5.91
CA LYS A 28 4.56 7.03 -5.97
C LYS A 28 3.73 7.45 -7.17
N ILE A 29 2.46 7.07 -7.15
CA ILE A 29 1.58 7.20 -8.31
C ILE A 29 0.91 8.56 -8.42
N ALA A 30 0.73 9.28 -7.30
CA ALA A 30 0.01 10.54 -7.23
C ALA A 30 0.43 11.59 -8.30
N PRO A 31 1.73 11.82 -8.58
CA PRO A 31 2.15 12.80 -9.59
C PRO A 31 1.79 12.40 -11.04
N TYR A 32 1.33 11.18 -11.27
CA TYR A 32 1.01 10.61 -12.57
C TYR A 32 -0.49 10.35 -12.76
N VAL A 33 -1.30 10.76 -11.78
CA VAL A 33 -2.76 10.65 -11.81
C VAL A 33 -3.34 12.04 -11.97
N PHE A 34 -4.36 12.17 -12.83
CA PHE A 34 -5.08 13.42 -13.05
C PHE A 34 -6.61 13.18 -12.98
N PRO A 35 -7.39 14.21 -12.63
CA PRO A 35 -8.85 14.09 -12.62
C PRO A 35 -9.39 13.98 -14.05
N VAL A 36 -10.29 13.03 -14.28
CA VAL A 36 -11.07 12.92 -15.52
C VAL A 36 -12.53 12.70 -15.21
N ASP A 37 -13.43 13.41 -15.88
CA ASP A 37 -14.87 13.18 -15.76
C ASP A 37 -15.25 11.77 -16.25
N TYR A 38 -16.12 11.08 -15.53
CA TYR A 38 -16.58 9.72 -15.85
C TYR A 38 -17.11 9.59 -17.27
N GLN A 39 -18.00 10.49 -17.72
CA GLN A 39 -18.59 10.40 -19.06
C GLN A 39 -17.52 10.66 -20.12
N LYS A 40 -16.65 11.64 -19.86
CA LYS A 40 -15.53 11.96 -20.74
C LYS A 40 -14.57 10.78 -20.88
N ALA A 41 -14.23 10.12 -19.77
CA ALA A 41 -13.29 8.99 -19.76
C ALA A 41 -13.75 7.86 -20.68
N HIS A 42 -15.05 7.52 -20.64
CA HIS A 42 -15.62 6.46 -21.48
C HIS A 42 -15.94 6.90 -22.91
N LYS A 43 -16.20 8.20 -23.14
CA LYS A 43 -16.49 8.73 -24.49
C LYS A 43 -15.21 8.92 -25.32
N GLU A 44 -14.13 9.35 -24.66
CA GLU A 44 -12.83 9.65 -25.29
C GLU A 44 -11.79 8.56 -25.03
N ASP A 45 -12.20 7.41 -24.46
CA ASP A 45 -11.33 6.26 -24.17
C ASP A 45 -10.08 6.63 -23.34
N ILE A 46 -10.20 7.60 -22.42
CA ILE A 46 -9.08 8.09 -21.61
C ILE A 46 -8.67 6.99 -20.62
N PRO A 47 -7.37 6.63 -20.55
CA PRO A 47 -6.90 5.62 -19.61
C PRO A 47 -7.18 6.02 -18.15
N HIS A 48 -7.74 5.10 -17.38
CA HIS A 48 -8.12 5.34 -15.99
C HIS A 48 -7.94 4.10 -15.10
N ILE A 49 -7.91 4.32 -13.79
CA ILE A 49 -7.64 3.29 -12.79
C ILE A 49 -8.95 2.66 -12.30
N ILE A 50 -8.97 1.33 -12.23
CA ILE A 50 -10.06 0.56 -11.64
C ILE A 50 -9.54 -0.38 -10.55
N VAL A 51 -10.45 -0.91 -9.74
CA VAL A 51 -10.20 -1.99 -8.80
C VAL A 51 -11.02 -3.21 -9.17
N ARG A 52 -10.43 -4.40 -9.01
CA ARG A 52 -11.12 -5.69 -9.16
C ARG A 52 -10.96 -6.48 -7.88
N ILE A 53 -12.04 -6.94 -7.29
CA ILE A 53 -12.03 -7.57 -5.97
C ILE A 53 -12.57 -8.99 -6.04
N PHE A 54 -11.84 -9.92 -5.44
CA PHE A 54 -12.17 -11.34 -5.37
C PHE A 54 -12.28 -11.78 -3.91
N LEU A 55 -13.49 -12.10 -3.48
CA LEU A 55 -13.82 -12.30 -2.08
C LEU A 55 -14.10 -13.76 -1.76
N LYS A 56 -13.71 -14.14 -0.54
CA LYS A 56 -14.03 -15.42 0.09
C LYS A 56 -14.74 -15.14 1.42
N THR A 57 -15.71 -15.98 1.77
CA THR A 57 -16.40 -15.93 3.06
C THR A 57 -15.55 -16.58 4.15
N SER A 58 -15.95 -16.44 5.42
CA SER A 58 -15.22 -17.05 6.55
C SER A 58 -15.24 -18.60 6.46
N GLU A 59 -16.35 -19.13 5.94
CA GLU A 59 -16.59 -20.56 5.65
C GLU A 59 -15.79 -21.09 4.45
N GLY A 60 -15.15 -20.19 3.70
CA GLY A 60 -14.33 -20.55 2.56
C GLY A 60 -15.05 -20.63 1.21
N ASN A 61 -16.28 -20.12 1.11
CA ASN A 61 -17.00 -19.99 -0.15
C ASN A 61 -16.54 -18.74 -0.92
N TYR A 62 -16.58 -18.77 -2.25
CA TYR A 62 -16.15 -17.68 -3.13
C TYR A 62 -17.35 -16.86 -3.59
N ILE A 63 -17.30 -15.54 -3.41
CA ILE A 63 -18.38 -14.66 -3.85
C ILE A 63 -18.18 -14.36 -5.32
N VAL A 64 -19.10 -14.77 -6.18
CA VAL A 64 -19.03 -14.51 -7.61
C VAL A 64 -20.24 -13.73 -8.04
N GLN A 65 -19.99 -12.58 -8.65
CA GLN A 65 -21.02 -11.72 -9.18
C GLN A 65 -21.42 -12.18 -10.58
N LYS A 66 -22.71 -12.06 -10.87
CA LYS A 66 -23.22 -12.06 -12.23
C LYS A 66 -23.80 -10.68 -12.51
N ARG A 67 -23.33 -10.04 -13.59
CA ARG A 67 -23.72 -8.66 -13.90
C ARG A 67 -25.20 -8.61 -14.28
N SER A 68 -25.91 -7.57 -13.84
CA SER A 68 -27.31 -7.37 -14.18
C SER A 68 -27.52 -7.21 -15.70
N GLN A 69 -28.74 -7.46 -16.18
CA GLN A 69 -29.08 -7.33 -17.61
C GLN A 69 -29.14 -5.86 -18.08
N SER A 70 -29.26 -4.92 -17.13
CA SER A 70 -29.38 -3.48 -17.40
C SER A 70 -28.04 -2.79 -17.71
N LYS A 71 -26.88 -3.37 -17.33
CA LYS A 71 -25.55 -2.75 -17.50
C LYS A 71 -25.15 -2.58 -18.96
N LYS A 72 -24.49 -1.48 -19.35
CA LYS A 72 -24.06 -1.26 -20.75
C LYS A 72 -23.02 -2.27 -21.24
N ARG A 73 -22.05 -2.68 -20.39
CA ARG A 73 -20.98 -3.64 -20.72
C ARG A 73 -21.16 -4.97 -19.96
N HIS A 74 -20.81 -6.07 -20.62
CA HIS A 74 -20.77 -7.44 -20.08
C HIS A 74 -22.09 -7.93 -19.43
N LYS A 75 -23.24 -7.56 -19.99
CA LYS A 75 -24.59 -7.98 -19.54
C LYS A 75 -24.69 -9.48 -19.29
N GLY A 76 -25.19 -9.86 -18.11
CA GLY A 76 -25.49 -11.26 -17.77
C GLY A 76 -24.27 -12.18 -17.67
N ARG A 77 -23.05 -11.64 -17.64
CA ARG A 77 -21.81 -12.44 -17.53
C ARG A 77 -21.36 -12.54 -16.08
N TRP A 78 -20.80 -13.69 -15.71
CA TRP A 78 -20.06 -13.84 -14.46
C TRP A 78 -18.74 -13.06 -14.53
N THR A 79 -18.36 -12.47 -13.40
CA THR A 79 -17.20 -11.58 -13.27
C THR A 79 -16.48 -11.80 -11.94
N ASP A 80 -15.75 -10.80 -11.45
CA ASP A 80 -15.21 -10.64 -10.08
C ASP A 80 -16.32 -10.66 -9.00
N SER A 81 -15.96 -10.43 -7.73
CA SER A 81 -16.94 -10.27 -6.65
C SER A 81 -17.54 -8.87 -6.62
N ALA A 82 -16.69 -7.87 -6.84
CA ALA A 82 -17.03 -6.46 -6.98
C ALA A 82 -15.93 -5.78 -7.81
N SER A 83 -16.27 -4.68 -8.49
CA SER A 83 -15.33 -3.94 -9.32
C SER A 83 -15.82 -2.52 -9.60
N GLY A 84 -14.91 -1.56 -9.62
CA GLY A 84 -15.28 -0.24 -10.09
C GLY A 84 -14.13 0.73 -10.15
N HIS A 85 -14.46 1.99 -10.36
CA HIS A 85 -13.48 3.01 -10.69
C HIS A 85 -12.83 3.58 -9.43
N VAL A 86 -11.55 3.96 -9.54
CA VAL A 86 -10.91 4.73 -8.47
C VAL A 86 -11.30 6.19 -8.62
N ARG A 87 -12.03 6.72 -7.63
CA ARG A 87 -12.41 8.13 -7.59
C ARG A 87 -11.21 9.02 -7.29
N TYR A 88 -11.10 10.12 -8.02
CA TYR A 88 -10.07 11.13 -7.81
C TYR A 88 -10.38 12.03 -6.61
N ASN A 89 -9.32 12.46 -5.93
CA ASN A 89 -9.35 13.54 -4.94
C ASN A 89 -8.05 14.36 -5.03
N ASP A 90 -8.05 15.60 -4.54
CA ASP A 90 -6.92 16.52 -4.70
C ASP A 90 -5.65 16.09 -3.94
N ASP A 91 -5.76 15.26 -2.90
CA ASP A 91 -4.66 14.71 -2.12
C ASP A 91 -4.50 13.21 -2.38
N PHE A 92 -4.68 12.79 -3.64
CA PHE A 92 -4.71 11.38 -4.02
C PHE A 92 -3.45 10.63 -3.60
N LYS A 93 -3.64 9.52 -2.90
CA LYS A 93 -2.59 8.61 -2.42
C LYS A 93 -2.90 7.17 -2.80
N TYR A 94 -1.90 6.31 -2.68
CA TYR A 94 -2.09 4.87 -2.92
C TYR A 94 -3.16 4.27 -2.00
N GLU A 95 -3.19 4.76 -0.75
CA GLU A 95 -4.18 4.43 0.28
C GLU A 95 -5.63 4.61 -0.21
N ASP A 96 -5.89 5.57 -1.11
CA ASP A 96 -7.23 5.84 -1.64
C ASP A 96 -7.73 4.72 -2.57
N ILE A 97 -6.83 3.93 -3.16
CA ILE A 97 -7.20 2.75 -3.93
C ILE A 97 -7.85 1.70 -3.02
N GLU A 98 -7.28 1.46 -1.84
CA GLU A 98 -7.87 0.52 -0.86
C GLU A 98 -9.20 1.04 -0.30
N GLN A 99 -9.37 2.36 -0.19
CA GLN A 99 -10.67 2.93 0.21
C GLN A 99 -11.73 2.72 -0.87
N ASN A 100 -11.37 2.88 -2.15
CA ASN A 100 -12.28 2.55 -3.25
C ASN A 100 -12.63 1.06 -3.27
N VAL A 101 -11.68 0.15 -2.98
CA VAL A 101 -12.00 -1.29 -2.79
C VAL A 101 -13.10 -1.50 -1.76
N LYS A 102 -12.99 -0.87 -0.58
CA LYS A 102 -14.00 -0.99 0.48
C LYS A 102 -15.35 -0.40 0.05
N ARG A 103 -15.31 0.73 -0.65
CA ARG A 103 -16.50 1.38 -1.20
C ARG A 103 -17.24 0.45 -2.17
N GLU A 104 -16.57 -0.07 -3.19
CA GLU A 104 -17.22 -0.93 -4.20
C GLU A 104 -17.81 -2.18 -3.56
N VAL A 105 -17.09 -2.84 -2.64
CA VAL A 105 -17.65 -4.00 -1.93
C VAL A 105 -18.89 -3.62 -1.12
N HIS A 106 -18.90 -2.45 -0.48
CA HIS A 106 -20.07 -2.00 0.27
C HIS A 106 -21.25 -1.62 -0.63
N GLU A 107 -21.01 -0.89 -1.71
CA GLU A 107 -22.05 -0.41 -2.64
C GLU A 107 -22.68 -1.55 -3.46
N GLU A 108 -21.88 -2.54 -3.87
CA GLU A 108 -22.36 -3.66 -4.71
C GLU A 108 -22.90 -4.85 -3.89
N LEU A 109 -22.22 -5.18 -2.78
CA LEU A 109 -22.48 -6.40 -2.00
C LEU A 109 -23.01 -6.13 -0.58
N GLY A 110 -23.06 -4.87 -0.14
CA GLY A 110 -23.62 -4.50 1.17
C GLY A 110 -22.88 -5.12 2.38
N CYS A 111 -21.66 -5.62 2.18
CA CYS A 111 -20.88 -6.31 3.21
C CYS A 111 -19.61 -5.52 3.58
N GLN A 112 -19.01 -5.90 4.70
CA GLN A 112 -17.74 -5.34 5.18
C GLN A 112 -16.61 -6.32 4.93
N ILE A 113 -15.47 -5.77 4.50
CA ILE A 113 -14.25 -6.53 4.30
C ILE A 113 -13.54 -6.72 5.64
N ALA A 114 -13.38 -7.97 6.06
CA ALA A 114 -12.63 -8.34 7.25
C ALA A 114 -11.12 -8.17 7.03
N ALA A 115 -10.63 -8.59 5.85
CA ALA A 115 -9.24 -8.41 5.44
C ALA A 115 -9.12 -8.35 3.92
N ILE A 116 -8.16 -7.58 3.41
CA ILE A 116 -7.90 -7.42 1.96
C ILE A 116 -6.40 -7.49 1.67
N ARG A 117 -6.02 -8.04 0.52
CA ARG A 117 -4.65 -8.08 0.01
C ARG A 117 -4.61 -7.72 -1.47
N PHE A 118 -3.71 -6.79 -1.80
CA PHE A 118 -3.33 -6.52 -3.18
C PHE A 118 -2.60 -7.74 -3.77
N CYS A 119 -2.94 -8.12 -5.00
CA CYS A 119 -2.41 -9.28 -5.70
C CYS A 119 -1.43 -8.88 -6.81
N GLU A 120 -1.99 -8.26 -7.85
CA GLU A 120 -1.27 -7.80 -9.03
C GLU A 120 -2.06 -6.65 -9.64
N PHE A 121 -1.46 -5.94 -10.58
CA PHE A 121 -2.22 -5.08 -11.47
C PHE A 121 -2.14 -5.60 -12.89
N SER A 122 -3.22 -5.43 -13.64
CA SER A 122 -3.29 -5.73 -15.08
C SER A 122 -3.68 -4.47 -15.84
N LEU A 123 -3.24 -4.41 -17.09
CA LEU A 123 -3.75 -3.45 -18.04
C LEU A 123 -4.80 -4.18 -18.87
N ASP A 124 -6.06 -3.82 -18.70
CA ASP A 124 -7.15 -4.37 -19.49
C ASP A 124 -7.30 -3.50 -20.74
N GLU A 125 -6.96 -4.08 -21.90
CA GLU A 125 -7.01 -3.41 -23.20
C GLU A 125 -8.35 -3.73 -23.88
N PHE A 126 -9.16 -2.71 -24.14
CA PHE A 126 -10.44 -2.87 -24.83
C PHE A 126 -10.32 -2.53 -26.32
N ASN A 127 -9.65 -1.41 -26.62
CA ASN A 127 -9.37 -0.87 -27.96
C ASN A 127 -7.91 -0.33 -28.01
N GLU A 128 -7.41 0.09 -29.19
CA GLU A 128 -6.04 0.62 -29.36
C GLU A 128 -5.66 1.75 -28.39
N ASP A 129 -6.63 2.54 -27.93
CA ASP A 129 -6.40 3.66 -27.00
C ASP A 129 -7.16 3.59 -25.66
N CYS A 130 -8.02 2.58 -25.46
CA CYS A 130 -8.84 2.43 -24.24
C CYS A 130 -8.22 1.42 -23.26
N TYR A 131 -7.71 1.93 -22.14
CA TYR A 131 -7.02 1.12 -21.12
C TYR A 131 -7.60 1.32 -19.73
N GLU A 132 -7.91 0.21 -19.06
CA GLU A 132 -8.20 0.20 -17.62
C GLU A 132 -7.01 -0.40 -16.88
N LEU A 133 -6.39 0.40 -15.99
CA LEU A 133 -5.36 -0.12 -15.09
C LEU A 133 -6.05 -0.72 -13.87
N ALA A 134 -6.21 -2.04 -13.88
CA ALA A 134 -6.90 -2.77 -12.82
C ALA A 134 -5.94 -3.11 -11.67
N TYR A 135 -6.21 -2.59 -10.48
CA TYR A 135 -5.61 -3.07 -9.24
C TYR A 135 -6.45 -4.24 -8.71
N ILE A 136 -5.85 -5.43 -8.68
CA ILE A 136 -6.56 -6.66 -8.33
C ILE A 136 -6.30 -7.01 -6.86
N TYR A 137 -7.37 -7.26 -6.12
CA TYR A 137 -7.35 -7.62 -4.70
C TYR A 137 -8.06 -8.93 -4.43
N VAL A 138 -7.57 -9.68 -3.43
CA VAL A 138 -8.30 -10.78 -2.79
C VAL A 138 -8.66 -10.41 -1.36
N GLY A 139 -9.82 -10.84 -0.88
CA GLY A 139 -10.26 -10.48 0.47
C GLY A 139 -11.15 -11.51 1.15
N LEU A 140 -11.30 -11.32 2.45
CA LEU A 140 -12.22 -12.04 3.32
C LEU A 140 -13.35 -11.10 3.74
N VAL A 141 -14.58 -11.59 3.73
CA VAL A 141 -15.75 -10.87 4.24
C VAL A 141 -16.46 -11.68 5.31
N ASN A 142 -17.22 -10.97 6.14
CA ASN A 142 -18.13 -11.58 7.09
C ASN A 142 -19.41 -12.02 6.35
N ASP A 143 -19.99 -13.17 6.71
CA ASP A 143 -20.87 -13.99 5.86
C ASP A 143 -22.22 -13.36 5.43
N LYS A 144 -22.50 -12.10 5.74
CA LYS A 144 -23.75 -11.41 5.35
C LYS A 144 -23.55 -10.53 4.12
N ILE A 145 -23.94 -11.05 2.96
CA ILE A 145 -24.03 -10.29 1.70
C ILE A 145 -25.45 -9.69 1.58
N ARG A 146 -25.55 -8.44 1.13
CA ARG A 146 -26.80 -7.76 0.77
C ARG A 146 -26.65 -7.19 -0.64
N ILE A 147 -27.24 -7.90 -1.59
CA ILE A 147 -27.11 -7.67 -3.03
C ILE A 147 -27.81 -6.38 -3.45
N ASN A 148 -27.09 -5.49 -4.15
CA ASN A 148 -27.69 -4.33 -4.80
C ASN A 148 -28.16 -4.68 -6.22
N ASN A 149 -29.47 -4.86 -6.39
CA ASN A 149 -30.08 -5.34 -7.64
C ASN A 149 -29.94 -4.37 -8.84
N ASP A 150 -29.60 -3.10 -8.62
CA ASP A 150 -29.32 -2.15 -9.71
C ASP A 150 -27.96 -2.43 -10.37
N GLU A 151 -27.01 -2.95 -9.58
CA GLU A 151 -25.65 -3.24 -9.97
C GLU A 151 -25.48 -4.68 -10.47
N VAL A 152 -26.02 -5.62 -9.69
CA VAL A 152 -25.73 -7.06 -9.79
C VAL A 152 -27.03 -7.84 -9.94
N SER A 153 -26.98 -9.06 -10.51
CA SER A 153 -28.17 -9.91 -10.58
C SER A 153 -28.35 -10.77 -9.32
N GLU A 154 -29.57 -11.29 -9.12
CA GLU A 154 -29.92 -12.25 -8.05
C GLU A 154 -29.09 -13.54 -8.08
N GLU A 155 -28.40 -13.83 -9.18
CA GLU A 155 -27.48 -14.98 -9.31
C GLU A 155 -26.09 -14.72 -8.68
N THR A 156 -25.86 -13.51 -8.16
CA THR A 156 -24.69 -13.17 -7.36
C THR A 156 -24.78 -13.87 -6.01
N ARG A 157 -23.87 -14.80 -5.74
CA ARG A 157 -23.89 -15.58 -4.48
C ARG A 157 -22.50 -16.10 -4.10
N ALA A 158 -22.43 -16.72 -2.92
CA ALA A 158 -21.29 -17.52 -2.52
C ALA A 158 -21.35 -18.92 -3.16
N TYR A 159 -20.23 -19.36 -3.73
CA TYR A 159 -20.04 -20.66 -4.38
C TYR A 159 -18.96 -21.44 -3.62
N SER A 160 -19.21 -22.71 -3.32
CA SER A 160 -18.15 -23.62 -2.89
C SER A 160 -17.05 -23.74 -3.95
N LYS A 161 -15.89 -24.28 -3.57
CA LYS A 161 -14.76 -24.45 -4.50
C LYS A 161 -15.14 -25.35 -5.67
N GLU A 162 -15.92 -26.39 -5.41
CA GLU A 162 -16.42 -27.36 -6.39
C GLU A 162 -17.44 -26.72 -7.34
N GLU A 163 -18.42 -25.99 -6.80
CA GLU A 163 -19.39 -25.27 -7.65
C GLU A 163 -18.70 -24.26 -8.56
N LEU A 164 -17.75 -23.48 -8.03
CA LEU A 164 -17.04 -22.49 -8.85
C LEU A 164 -16.17 -23.17 -9.92
N ARG A 165 -15.56 -24.33 -9.62
CA ARG A 165 -14.83 -25.11 -10.62
C ARG A 165 -15.74 -25.53 -11.78
N GLU A 166 -16.95 -26.01 -11.49
CA GLU A 166 -17.91 -26.37 -12.54
C GLU A 166 -18.39 -25.13 -13.31
N LEU A 167 -18.66 -24.03 -12.61
CA LEU A 167 -19.06 -22.76 -13.22
C LEU A 167 -18.01 -22.22 -14.21
N LEU A 168 -16.73 -22.37 -13.88
CA LEU A 168 -15.61 -21.96 -14.74
C LEU A 168 -15.44 -22.84 -15.98
N LYS A 169 -16.00 -24.05 -16.02
CA LYS A 169 -15.95 -24.94 -17.20
C LYS A 169 -16.98 -24.60 -18.26
N ILE A 170 -18.01 -23.81 -17.94
CA ILE A 170 -19.08 -23.46 -18.88
C ILE A 170 -18.47 -22.86 -20.16
N PRO A 171 -18.70 -23.48 -21.34
CA PRO A 171 -18.11 -23.05 -22.59
C PRO A 171 -18.77 -21.78 -23.12
N ARG A 172 -18.16 -21.17 -24.13
CA ARG A 172 -18.82 -20.13 -24.92
C ARG A 172 -20.06 -20.73 -25.61
N THR A 173 -21.17 -19.99 -25.59
CA THR A 173 -22.42 -20.39 -26.26
C THR A 173 -22.71 -19.47 -27.45
N GLU A 174 -23.71 -19.81 -28.25
CA GLU A 174 -24.24 -18.94 -29.32
C GLU A 174 -24.71 -17.57 -28.77
N LYS A 175 -25.20 -17.54 -27.52
CA LYS A 175 -25.61 -16.32 -26.81
C LYS A 175 -24.42 -15.48 -26.30
N GLY A 176 -23.19 -15.93 -26.55
CA GLY A 176 -21.95 -15.21 -26.22
C GLY A 176 -21.10 -15.88 -25.13
N LYS A 177 -20.10 -15.14 -24.64
CA LYS A 177 -19.23 -15.59 -23.55
C LYS A 177 -19.98 -15.49 -22.21
N PRO A 178 -20.08 -16.57 -21.42
CA PRO A 178 -20.71 -16.53 -20.10
C PRO A 178 -19.91 -15.73 -19.07
N TRP A 179 -18.61 -15.51 -19.31
CA TRP A 179 -17.70 -14.85 -18.39
C TRP A 179 -17.06 -13.59 -19.00
N VAL A 180 -16.66 -12.66 -18.13
CA VAL A 180 -15.59 -11.70 -18.44
C VAL A 180 -14.25 -12.43 -18.38
N GLU A 181 -13.54 -12.54 -19.51
CA GLU A 181 -12.40 -13.47 -19.63
C GLU A 181 -11.26 -13.19 -18.64
N THR A 182 -10.91 -11.91 -18.44
CA THR A 182 -9.86 -11.51 -17.50
C THR A 182 -10.16 -11.98 -16.08
N THR A 183 -11.41 -11.81 -15.63
CA THR A 183 -11.86 -12.27 -14.31
C THR A 183 -11.93 -13.80 -14.21
N ARG A 184 -12.34 -14.49 -15.29
CA ARG A 184 -12.37 -15.96 -15.36
C ARG A 184 -10.99 -16.55 -15.16
N GLU A 185 -9.99 -16.01 -15.86
CA GLU A 185 -8.60 -16.43 -15.70
C GLU A 185 -8.07 -16.15 -14.29
N PHE A 186 -8.51 -15.05 -13.67
CA PHE A 186 -8.15 -14.76 -12.29
C PHE A 186 -8.80 -15.73 -11.29
N TRP A 187 -10.07 -16.08 -11.46
CA TRP A 187 -10.73 -17.11 -10.65
C TRP A 187 -10.06 -18.49 -10.78
N LYS A 188 -9.61 -18.86 -11.98
CA LYS A 188 -8.80 -20.09 -12.18
C LYS A 188 -7.51 -20.06 -11.36
N LYS A 189 -6.80 -18.93 -11.34
CA LYS A 189 -5.60 -18.75 -10.49
C LYS A 189 -5.93 -18.89 -9.00
N ILE A 190 -7.04 -18.31 -8.55
CA ILE A 190 -7.48 -18.42 -7.14
C ILE A 190 -7.75 -19.89 -6.79
N ILE A 191 -8.55 -20.59 -7.59
CA ILE A 191 -8.92 -21.98 -7.32
C ILE A 191 -7.74 -22.95 -7.41
N SER A 192 -6.77 -22.66 -8.28
CA SER A 192 -5.53 -23.44 -8.36
C SER A 192 -4.62 -23.26 -7.14
N GLY A 193 -5.02 -22.45 -6.16
CA GLY A 193 -4.29 -22.22 -4.91
C GLY A 193 -3.18 -21.17 -5.01
N ARG A 194 -3.14 -20.37 -6.10
CA ARG A 194 -2.07 -19.37 -6.29
C ARG A 194 -2.00 -18.35 -5.15
N TYR A 195 -3.12 -18.07 -4.50
CA TYR A 195 -3.24 -17.06 -3.45
C TYR A 195 -3.62 -17.64 -2.08
N ASP A 196 -3.57 -18.96 -1.89
CA ASP A 196 -3.97 -19.61 -0.63
C ASP A 196 -3.19 -19.08 0.57
N LYS A 197 -1.87 -18.89 0.42
CA LYS A 197 -1.04 -18.30 1.49
C LYS A 197 -1.48 -16.90 1.91
N LEU A 198 -2.02 -16.08 1.00
CA LEU A 198 -2.55 -14.75 1.35
C LEU A 198 -3.84 -14.89 2.17
N PHE A 199 -4.72 -15.82 1.80
CA PHE A 199 -5.92 -16.12 2.58
C PHE A 199 -5.57 -16.66 3.98
N ASP A 200 -4.62 -17.58 4.08
CA ASP A 200 -4.16 -18.14 5.35
C ASP A 200 -3.59 -17.05 6.28
N GLN A 201 -2.81 -16.12 5.73
CA GLN A 201 -2.29 -14.97 6.46
C GLN A 201 -3.41 -14.07 6.98
N MET A 202 -4.38 -13.73 6.13
CA MET A 202 -5.52 -12.91 6.54
C MET A 202 -6.35 -13.58 7.64
N ASN A 203 -6.64 -14.88 7.50
CA ASN A 203 -7.36 -15.65 8.52
C ASN A 203 -6.62 -15.67 9.85
N LYS A 204 -5.29 -15.89 9.81
CA LYS A 204 -4.45 -15.87 11.01
C LYS A 204 -4.46 -14.50 11.69
N GLU A 205 -4.36 -13.41 10.93
CA GLU A 205 -4.41 -12.05 11.46
C GLU A 205 -5.76 -11.74 12.11
N ILE A 206 -6.87 -12.13 11.47
CA ILE A 206 -8.22 -11.98 12.04
C ILE A 206 -8.32 -12.72 13.37
N LYS A 207 -7.90 -13.99 13.41
CA LYS A 207 -7.94 -14.80 14.62
C LYS A 207 -7.06 -14.23 15.74
N GLU A 208 -5.85 -13.76 15.42
CA GLU A 208 -4.97 -13.10 16.41
C GLU A 208 -5.63 -11.84 17.00
N ILE A 209 -6.39 -11.08 16.22
CA ILE A 209 -7.12 -9.90 16.70
C ILE A 209 -8.30 -10.30 17.59
N GLU A 210 -9.05 -11.33 17.20
CA GLU A 210 -10.16 -11.89 17.98
C GLU A 210 -9.67 -12.41 19.34
N ASP A 211 -8.63 -13.25 19.35
CA ASP A 211 -7.99 -13.77 20.56
C ASP A 211 -7.51 -12.62 21.48
N LEU A 212 -6.92 -11.56 20.92
CA LEU A 212 -6.47 -10.40 21.71
C LEU A 212 -7.63 -9.60 22.32
N ASN A 213 -8.75 -9.48 21.62
CA ASN A 213 -9.91 -8.77 22.12
C ASN A 213 -10.61 -9.57 23.23
N GLU A 214 -10.67 -10.89 23.11
CA GLU A 214 -11.18 -11.79 24.16
C GLU A 214 -10.30 -11.73 25.41
N ASN A 215 -8.98 -11.81 25.27
CA ASN A 215 -8.05 -11.70 26.40
C ASN A 215 -8.09 -10.30 27.08
N LYS A 216 -8.31 -9.22 26.32
CA LYS A 216 -8.49 -7.87 26.89
C LYS A 216 -9.79 -7.71 27.67
N LEU A 217 -10.83 -8.49 27.35
CA LEU A 217 -12.06 -8.53 28.13
C LEU A 217 -11.86 -9.27 29.47
N GLU A 218 -10.89 -10.18 29.54
CA GLU A 218 -10.50 -10.91 30.77
C GLU A 218 -9.44 -10.18 31.62
N GLU A 219 -8.52 -9.42 31.00
CA GLU A 219 -7.39 -8.73 31.66
C GLU A 219 -7.72 -7.34 32.26
N ASN A 220 -8.99 -7.04 32.58
CA ASN A 220 -9.33 -5.85 33.40
C ASN A 220 -8.95 -6.01 34.89
N THR A 221 -8.13 -7.00 35.23
CA THR A 221 -7.54 -7.15 36.56
C THR A 221 -6.05 -7.43 36.42
N THR A 222 -5.25 -6.55 37.03
CA THR A 222 -3.82 -6.71 37.37
C THR A 222 -2.79 -6.34 36.31
N GLN A 223 -2.40 -5.07 36.34
CA GLN A 223 -1.25 -4.52 35.62
C GLN A 223 0.04 -4.88 36.37
N THR A 224 0.85 -5.79 35.81
CA THR A 224 2.26 -5.94 36.21
C THR A 224 3.12 -6.09 34.97
N GLN A 225 4.23 -5.35 34.93
CA GLN A 225 5.22 -5.37 33.84
C GLN A 225 5.77 -6.79 33.66
N LYS A 226 5.19 -7.57 32.75
CA LYS A 226 5.76 -8.84 32.31
C LYS A 226 6.94 -8.54 31.39
N ASN A 227 8.10 -9.08 31.76
CA ASN A 227 9.29 -9.13 30.93
C ASN A 227 8.96 -10.03 29.72
N THR A 228 8.47 -9.42 28.63
CA THR A 228 8.00 -10.15 27.46
C THR A 228 9.19 -10.54 26.59
N LYS A 229 9.35 -11.86 26.42
CA LYS A 229 10.24 -12.44 25.40
C LYS A 229 9.97 -11.75 24.06
N LYS A 230 11.02 -11.29 23.37
CA LYS A 230 10.89 -10.67 22.04
C LYS A 230 10.15 -11.63 21.10
N LYS A 231 9.15 -11.12 20.38
CA LYS A 231 8.30 -11.93 19.48
C LYS A 231 9.08 -12.43 18.26
N TYR A 232 10.07 -11.66 17.81
CA TYR A 232 10.86 -11.95 16.61
C TYR A 232 12.36 -11.83 16.89
N LYS A 233 13.20 -12.46 16.07
CA LYS A 233 14.65 -12.33 16.16
C LYS A 233 15.14 -11.13 15.37
N ILE A 234 14.78 -11.05 14.09
CA ILE A 234 15.29 -10.02 13.17
C ILE A 234 14.15 -9.20 12.58
N GLY A 235 14.17 -7.90 12.86
CA GLY A 235 13.29 -6.90 12.24
C GLY A 235 13.96 -6.16 11.10
N LEU A 236 13.16 -5.62 10.19
CA LEU A 236 13.62 -4.82 9.05
C LEU A 236 12.88 -3.47 9.02
N ILE A 237 13.60 -2.36 8.87
CA ILE A 237 13.06 -1.06 8.47
C ILE A 237 13.75 -0.55 7.21
N ILE A 238 13.03 0.24 6.41
CA ILE A 238 13.55 0.82 5.17
C ILE A 238 13.26 2.32 5.18
N GLY A 239 14.27 3.15 4.90
CA GLY A 239 14.11 4.60 4.86
C GLY A 239 15.22 5.29 4.09
N ARG A 240 14.99 6.53 3.64
CA ARG A 240 16.05 7.34 3.00
C ARG A 240 16.96 8.04 4.01
N PHE A 241 16.42 8.39 5.18
CA PHE A 241 17.13 9.07 6.28
C PHE A 241 17.81 10.39 5.85
N GLN A 242 17.09 11.27 5.15
CA GLN A 242 17.59 12.53 4.58
C GLN A 242 17.00 13.80 5.27
N PRO A 243 17.49 14.21 6.45
CA PRO A 243 18.45 13.56 7.36
C PRO A 243 17.77 12.55 8.32
N VAL A 244 18.56 11.96 9.22
CA VAL A 244 18.05 11.29 10.43
C VAL A 244 17.40 12.34 11.35
N HIS A 245 16.25 12.01 11.92
CA HIS A 245 15.46 12.91 12.76
C HIS A 245 14.86 12.16 13.94
N LYS A 246 14.38 12.87 14.98
CA LYS A 246 13.87 12.26 16.22
C LYS A 246 12.77 11.23 15.95
N GLY A 247 12.03 11.43 14.88
CA GLY A 247 11.05 10.47 14.42
C GLY A 247 11.57 9.09 14.02
N HIS A 248 12.68 9.03 13.29
CA HIS A 248 13.33 7.76 12.96
C HIS A 248 13.80 7.05 14.24
N VAL A 249 14.32 7.82 15.20
CA VAL A 249 14.78 7.29 16.50
C VAL A 249 13.60 6.70 17.30
N GLY A 250 12.48 7.41 17.35
CA GLY A 250 11.24 6.93 17.97
C GLY A 250 10.75 5.62 17.35
N LEU A 251 10.72 5.55 16.02
CA LEU A 251 10.36 4.34 15.26
C LEU A 251 11.30 3.17 15.57
N ILE A 252 12.62 3.40 15.55
CA ILE A 252 13.62 2.36 15.84
C ILE A 252 13.43 1.81 17.26
N ARG A 253 13.25 2.70 18.24
CA ARG A 253 12.98 2.32 19.64
C ARG A 253 11.71 1.49 19.78
N GLU A 254 10.65 1.84 19.06
CA GLU A 254 9.41 1.05 19.05
C GLU A 254 9.64 -0.34 18.44
N CYS A 255 10.32 -0.42 17.29
CA CYS A 255 10.61 -1.70 16.63
C CYS A 255 11.42 -2.64 17.55
N LEU A 256 12.43 -2.11 18.24
CA LEU A 256 13.27 -2.87 19.18
C LEU A 256 12.50 -3.48 20.35
N LYS A 257 11.25 -3.08 20.62
CA LYS A 257 10.39 -3.76 21.62
C LYS A 257 10.02 -5.19 21.20
N TYR A 258 9.89 -5.44 19.89
CA TYR A 258 9.38 -6.70 19.36
C TYR A 258 10.48 -7.67 18.88
N ILE A 259 11.71 -7.18 18.72
CA ILE A 259 12.80 -7.89 18.03
C ILE A 259 14.09 -7.94 18.87
N GLU A 260 15.00 -8.85 18.53
CA GLU A 260 16.35 -8.92 19.11
C GLU A 260 17.36 -8.05 18.34
N LYS A 261 17.30 -8.06 16.99
CA LYS A 261 18.20 -7.30 16.11
C LYS A 261 17.42 -6.56 15.02
N LEU A 262 17.77 -5.30 14.75
CA LEU A 262 17.17 -4.48 13.70
C LEU A 262 18.09 -4.30 12.48
N LYS A 263 17.60 -4.64 11.29
CA LYS A 263 18.25 -4.26 10.04
C LYS A 263 17.65 -2.95 9.52
N ILE A 264 18.50 -1.96 9.29
CA ILE A 264 18.14 -0.61 8.84
C ILE A 264 18.64 -0.42 7.41
N LEU A 265 17.74 -0.49 6.44
CA LEU A 265 18.10 -0.36 5.03
C LEU A 265 17.97 1.11 4.60
N ILE A 266 19.11 1.69 4.23
CA ILE A 266 19.17 3.04 3.69
C ILE A 266 18.87 2.98 2.19
N GLY A 267 17.64 3.34 1.82
CA GLY A 267 17.20 3.49 0.44
C GLY A 267 17.83 4.71 -0.25
N SER A 268 17.77 4.75 -1.58
CA SER A 268 18.42 5.81 -2.37
C SER A 268 19.89 5.98 -1.98
N SER A 269 20.60 4.88 -1.69
CA SER A 269 21.97 4.91 -1.16
C SER A 269 22.98 5.50 -2.15
N GLN A 270 22.66 5.48 -3.44
CA GLN A 270 23.50 6.00 -4.54
C GLN A 270 23.35 7.51 -4.77
N PHE A 271 22.47 8.18 -4.04
CA PHE A 271 22.27 9.63 -4.18
C PHE A 271 22.84 10.39 -2.97
N SER A 272 23.55 11.47 -3.29
CA SER A 272 24.07 12.50 -2.40
C SER A 272 24.05 13.83 -3.14
N ASP A 273 24.26 14.95 -2.42
CA ASP A 273 24.48 16.28 -3.02
C ASP A 273 23.33 16.77 -3.92
N LYS A 274 22.13 16.24 -3.70
CA LYS A 274 20.89 16.62 -4.39
C LYS A 274 19.94 17.30 -3.41
N TYR A 275 19.01 18.09 -3.93
CA TYR A 275 18.01 18.79 -3.11
C TYR A 275 17.14 17.84 -2.26
N ASN A 276 16.75 16.70 -2.82
CA ASN A 276 15.95 15.71 -2.09
C ASN A 276 16.79 14.70 -1.31
N ASP A 277 18.07 14.57 -1.65
CA ASP A 277 18.98 13.56 -1.14
C ASP A 277 20.36 14.21 -0.91
N PRO A 278 20.48 15.15 0.05
CA PRO A 278 21.70 15.92 0.23
C PRO A 278 22.84 15.14 0.88
N PHE A 279 22.53 14.15 1.72
CA PHE A 279 23.53 13.40 2.49
C PHE A 279 23.89 12.07 1.80
N SER A 280 25.16 11.68 1.83
CA SER A 280 25.63 10.40 1.29
C SER A 280 25.17 9.21 2.14
N TYR A 281 25.42 7.98 1.69
CA TYR A 281 25.15 6.78 2.51
C TYR A 281 25.95 6.81 3.83
N ASP A 282 27.24 7.14 3.77
CA ASP A 282 28.11 7.13 4.96
C ASP A 282 27.72 8.21 5.96
N GLU A 283 27.33 9.39 5.49
CA GLU A 283 26.84 10.47 6.34
C GLU A 283 25.55 10.06 7.05
N ARG A 284 24.64 9.38 6.34
CA ARG A 284 23.40 8.85 6.91
C ARG A 284 23.65 7.72 7.90
N LYS A 285 24.56 6.81 7.60
CA LYS A 285 24.98 5.76 8.53
C LYS A 285 25.56 6.38 9.81
N LEU A 286 26.48 7.34 9.69
CA LEU A 286 27.04 8.06 10.82
C LEU A 286 25.96 8.76 11.65
N MET A 287 25.02 9.44 11.00
CA MET A 287 23.90 10.07 11.70
C MET A 287 23.00 9.05 12.44
N ILE A 288 22.80 7.85 11.91
CA ILE A 288 22.08 6.78 12.61
C ILE A 288 22.89 6.33 13.83
N ASP A 289 24.17 6.04 13.67
CA ASP A 289 25.05 5.59 14.75
C ASP A 289 25.10 6.62 15.89
N LEU A 290 25.24 7.90 15.57
CA LEU A 290 25.19 9.01 16.51
C LEU A 290 23.83 9.11 17.23
N ALA A 291 22.73 9.08 16.47
CA ALA A 291 21.38 9.22 17.00
C ALA A 291 20.95 8.07 17.93
N LEU A 292 21.42 6.85 17.65
CA LEU A 292 21.11 5.68 18.46
C LEU A 292 22.01 5.61 19.71
N SER A 293 23.24 6.11 19.61
CA SER A 293 24.12 6.29 20.77
C SER A 293 23.56 7.31 21.77
N ASP A 294 22.94 8.40 21.30
CA ASP A 294 22.26 9.39 22.16
C ASP A 294 21.16 8.79 23.07
N ILE A 295 20.67 7.57 22.77
CA ILE A 295 19.62 6.87 23.54
C ILE A 295 20.06 5.48 24.00
N ASP A 296 21.37 5.25 24.17
CA ASP A 296 21.97 4.04 24.73
C ASP A 296 21.62 2.74 23.99
N ILE A 297 21.31 2.81 22.69
CA ILE A 297 21.12 1.61 21.87
C ILE A 297 22.49 1.06 21.45
N HIS A 298 22.80 -0.14 21.95
CA HIS A 298 24.07 -0.80 21.67
C HIS A 298 24.24 -1.11 20.17
N PRO A 299 25.42 -0.88 19.54
CA PRO A 299 25.65 -1.12 18.11
C PRO A 299 25.34 -2.55 17.62
N ASN A 300 25.53 -3.56 18.47
CA ASN A 300 25.18 -4.95 18.15
C ASN A 300 23.67 -5.19 17.95
N SER A 301 22.82 -4.28 18.43
CA SER A 301 21.36 -4.38 18.33
C SER A 301 20.84 -4.05 16.93
N TYR A 302 21.68 -3.50 16.05
CA TYR A 302 21.27 -3.13 14.71
C TYR A 302 22.36 -3.32 13.65
N GLU A 303 21.98 -3.22 12.39
CA GLU A 303 22.87 -3.29 11.23
C GLU A 303 22.37 -2.33 10.15
N VAL A 304 23.25 -1.50 9.58
CA VAL A 304 22.88 -0.48 8.58
C VAL A 304 23.37 -0.89 7.20
N ILE A 305 22.45 -1.06 6.25
CA ILE A 305 22.72 -1.68 4.94
C ILE A 305 22.31 -0.73 3.80
N PRO A 306 23.16 -0.48 2.79
CA PRO A 306 22.81 0.35 1.65
C PRO A 306 21.91 -0.39 0.65
N VAL A 307 20.86 0.28 0.16
CA VAL A 307 20.02 -0.21 -0.93
C VAL A 307 19.87 0.86 -2.01
N PRO A 308 20.45 0.65 -3.21
CA PRO A 308 20.27 1.58 -4.31
C PRO A 308 18.87 1.45 -4.93
N ASP A 309 18.35 2.56 -5.44
CA ASP A 309 17.03 2.53 -6.10
C ASP A 309 17.06 1.68 -7.37
N GLN A 310 15.90 1.09 -7.69
CA GLN A 310 15.68 0.33 -8.91
C GLN A 310 14.44 0.87 -9.62
N PHE A 311 14.49 0.94 -10.95
CA PHE A 311 13.36 1.40 -11.76
C PHE A 311 12.13 0.48 -11.69
N ASN A 312 12.32 -0.79 -11.32
CA ASN A 312 11.25 -1.79 -11.25
C ASN A 312 11.10 -2.31 -9.81
N PHE A 313 9.89 -2.28 -9.28
CA PHE A 313 9.60 -2.69 -7.90
C PHE A 313 9.87 -4.17 -7.61
N LYS A 314 9.64 -5.08 -8.56
CA LYS A 314 9.99 -6.49 -8.39
C LYS A 314 11.49 -6.65 -8.21
N LYS A 315 12.28 -5.89 -8.98
CA LYS A 315 13.74 -5.80 -8.84
C LYS A 315 14.15 -5.11 -7.53
N TRP A 316 13.44 -4.05 -7.12
CA TRP A 316 13.71 -3.32 -5.87
C TRP A 316 13.48 -4.19 -4.64
N ILE A 317 12.25 -4.63 -4.41
CA ILE A 317 11.90 -6.02 -4.13
C ILE A 317 13.01 -6.99 -3.77
N GLN A 318 13.39 -7.72 -4.80
CA GLN A 318 14.45 -8.69 -4.80
C GLN A 318 15.73 -8.11 -4.22
N LYS A 319 16.14 -6.89 -4.60
CA LYS A 319 17.34 -6.25 -4.07
C LYS A 319 17.27 -6.00 -2.56
N VAL A 320 16.12 -5.60 -2.05
CA VAL A 320 15.88 -5.41 -0.60
C VAL A 320 15.96 -6.75 0.13
N VAL A 321 15.37 -7.81 -0.42
CA VAL A 321 15.44 -9.16 0.18
C VAL A 321 16.87 -9.70 0.13
N GLU A 322 17.56 -9.55 -1.00
CA GLU A 322 18.97 -9.93 -1.17
C GLU A 322 19.89 -9.19 -0.19
N LYS A 323 19.73 -7.88 -0.06
CA LYS A 323 20.57 -7.04 0.81
C LYS A 323 20.20 -7.18 2.28
N GLY A 324 18.90 -7.25 2.59
CA GLY A 324 18.39 -7.43 3.94
C GLY A 324 18.62 -8.85 4.47
N GLY A 325 18.85 -9.85 3.59
CA GLY A 325 18.98 -11.25 3.97
C GLY A 325 17.74 -11.77 4.70
N GLU A 326 17.93 -12.74 5.59
CA GLU A 326 16.84 -13.27 6.42
C GLU A 326 16.36 -12.24 7.46
N PHE A 327 15.04 -12.11 7.57
CA PHE A 327 14.33 -11.31 8.58
C PHE A 327 12.93 -11.88 8.80
N ASP A 328 12.42 -11.72 10.03
CA ASP A 328 11.13 -12.27 10.46
C ASP A 328 9.98 -11.32 10.15
N ILE A 329 10.20 -10.01 10.34
CA ILE A 329 9.16 -8.98 10.24
C ILE A 329 9.69 -7.68 9.60
N LEU A 330 8.89 -7.12 8.70
CA LEU A 330 9.09 -5.77 8.14
C LEU A 330 8.22 -4.76 8.91
N PHE A 331 8.82 -3.65 9.32
CA PHE A 331 8.16 -2.51 9.92
C PHE A 331 8.06 -1.38 8.89
N THR A 332 6.84 -1.00 8.49
CA THR A 332 6.62 0.07 7.51
C THR A 332 5.24 0.70 7.67
N ASN A 333 5.17 2.03 7.58
CA ASN A 333 3.90 2.76 7.44
C ASN A 333 3.53 3.05 5.98
N ASN A 334 4.40 2.71 5.03
CA ASN A 334 4.08 2.78 3.60
C ASN A 334 3.26 1.55 3.22
N LEU A 335 1.95 1.73 2.95
CA LEU A 335 1.05 0.62 2.65
C LEU A 335 1.49 -0.15 1.40
N TRP A 336 1.89 0.55 0.34
CA TRP A 336 2.38 -0.07 -0.89
C TRP A 336 3.54 -1.04 -0.62
N ILE A 337 4.58 -0.58 0.10
CA ILE A 337 5.70 -1.44 0.49
C ILE A 337 5.21 -2.60 1.35
N GLY A 338 4.31 -2.36 2.30
CA GLY A 338 3.73 -3.43 3.11
C GLY A 338 3.06 -4.52 2.27
N ARG A 339 2.19 -4.13 1.33
CA ARG A 339 1.49 -5.06 0.43
C ARG A 339 2.46 -5.88 -0.42
N LEU A 340 3.49 -5.22 -0.92
CA LEU A 340 4.54 -5.85 -1.72
C LEU A 340 5.34 -6.94 -0.99
N PHE A 341 5.50 -6.82 0.32
CA PHE A 341 6.15 -7.83 1.15
C PHE A 341 5.18 -8.93 1.58
N GLN A 342 3.92 -8.59 1.85
CA GLN A 342 2.86 -9.58 2.10
C GLN A 342 2.70 -10.53 0.91
N LEU A 343 2.76 -10.00 -0.32
CA LEU A 343 2.79 -10.81 -1.57
C LEU A 343 3.90 -11.86 -1.63
N ARG A 344 4.99 -11.66 -0.88
CA ARG A 344 6.11 -12.62 -0.77
C ARG A 344 6.07 -13.44 0.51
N ASN A 345 4.91 -13.49 1.15
CA ASN A 345 4.69 -14.21 2.40
C ASN A 345 5.57 -13.72 3.57
N LYS A 346 5.94 -12.43 3.59
CA LYS A 346 6.68 -11.82 4.72
C LYS A 346 5.70 -11.18 5.70
N GLN A 347 5.99 -11.28 7.00
CA GLN A 347 5.20 -10.60 8.02
C GLN A 347 5.48 -9.09 7.97
N VAL A 348 4.42 -8.30 8.11
CA VAL A 348 4.50 -6.84 8.05
C VAL A 348 3.74 -6.25 9.22
N LYS A 349 4.36 -5.34 9.97
CA LYS A 349 3.67 -4.48 10.93
C LYS A 349 3.57 -3.06 10.37
N THR A 350 2.33 -2.61 10.22
CA THR A 350 1.94 -1.23 9.91
C THR A 350 1.39 -0.55 11.16
N GLY A 351 0.99 0.72 11.05
CA GLY A 351 0.38 1.45 12.17
C GLY A 351 1.37 1.72 13.30
N LEU A 352 2.64 1.93 12.96
CA LEU A 352 3.68 2.24 13.93
C LEU A 352 3.46 3.67 14.42
N GLU A 353 3.21 3.82 15.71
CA GLU A 353 2.94 5.11 16.35
C GLU A 353 4.13 6.05 16.19
N PHE A 354 3.90 7.14 15.47
CA PHE A 354 4.93 8.11 15.16
C PHE A 354 4.27 9.46 14.81
N GLU A 355 4.79 10.56 15.39
CA GLU A 355 4.38 11.94 15.08
C GLU A 355 4.85 12.37 13.66
N ILE A 356 4.30 11.74 12.61
CA ILE A 356 4.68 11.94 11.20
C ILE A 356 4.56 13.41 10.78
N GLU A 357 3.53 14.10 11.24
CA GLU A 357 3.27 15.51 10.89
C GLU A 357 4.37 16.46 11.41
N LYS A 358 4.97 16.11 12.54
CA LYS A 358 6.04 16.89 13.16
C LYS A 358 7.39 16.58 12.54
N TYR A 359 7.68 15.30 12.32
CA TYR A 359 9.00 14.82 11.95
C TYR A 359 9.04 14.37 10.48
N ASN A 360 9.24 15.34 9.60
CA ASN A 360 9.26 15.15 8.15
C ASN A 360 10.59 15.63 7.54
N GLY A 361 11.32 14.72 6.88
CA GLY A 361 12.61 15.04 6.26
C GLY A 361 12.55 16.16 5.22
N THR A 362 11.47 16.27 4.44
CA THR A 362 11.31 17.38 3.47
C THR A 362 11.21 18.72 4.18
N ARG A 363 10.36 18.82 5.21
CA ARG A 363 10.24 20.02 6.04
C ARG A 363 11.57 20.39 6.71
N ILE A 364 12.29 19.40 7.24
CA ILE A 364 13.60 19.63 7.86
C ILE A 364 14.60 20.19 6.84
N ARG A 365 14.69 19.61 5.64
CA ARG A 365 15.56 20.13 4.58
C ARG A 365 15.19 21.55 4.18
N GLU A 366 13.90 21.86 4.02
CA GLU A 366 13.42 23.20 3.70
C GLU A 366 13.79 24.23 4.78
N LEU A 367 13.67 23.88 6.06
CA LEU A 367 14.08 24.73 7.17
C LEU A 367 15.59 25.00 7.13
N ILE A 368 16.41 23.97 6.88
CA ILE A 368 17.87 24.12 6.75
C ILE A 368 18.21 25.03 5.56
N TYR A 369 17.65 24.76 4.38
CA TYR A 369 17.91 25.54 3.16
C TYR A 369 17.51 27.02 3.30
N ASN A 370 16.45 27.29 4.05
CA ASN A 370 15.96 28.65 4.31
C ASN A 370 16.54 29.27 5.60
N LYS A 371 17.55 28.66 6.21
CA LYS A 371 18.24 29.17 7.42
C LYS A 371 17.29 29.43 8.60
N LYS A 372 16.27 28.59 8.75
CA LYS A 372 15.25 28.67 9.79
C LYS A 372 15.66 27.77 10.97
N PRO A 373 15.83 28.26 12.21
CA PRO A 373 16.38 27.45 13.31
C PRO A 373 15.47 26.30 13.79
N GLN A 374 14.20 26.26 13.38
CA GLN A 374 13.21 25.28 13.85
C GLN A 374 13.57 23.81 13.57
N TRP A 375 14.51 23.51 12.67
CA TRP A 375 14.94 22.12 12.43
C TRP A 375 15.76 21.53 13.58
N ILE A 376 16.37 22.37 14.43
CA ILE A 376 17.23 21.93 15.54
C ILE A 376 16.45 21.00 16.48
N ASP A 377 15.21 21.36 16.81
CA ASP A 377 14.37 20.57 17.72
C ASP A 377 13.80 19.31 17.08
N LEU A 378 13.90 19.17 15.76
CA LEU A 378 13.35 18.03 15.01
C LEU A 378 14.33 16.86 14.88
N ILE A 379 15.61 17.07 15.20
CA ILE A 379 16.67 16.07 15.05
C ILE A 379 17.39 15.79 16.39
N PRO A 380 18.06 14.63 16.54
CA PRO A 380 18.87 14.32 17.71
C PRO A 380 20.03 15.31 17.89
N SER A 381 20.46 15.53 19.14
CA SER A 381 21.50 16.51 19.47
C SER A 381 22.85 16.18 18.83
N SER A 382 23.22 14.89 18.77
CA SER A 382 24.43 14.46 18.06
C SER A 382 24.37 14.71 16.56
N VAL A 383 23.22 14.43 15.93
CA VAL A 383 22.97 14.70 14.50
C VAL A 383 23.01 16.20 14.23
N TYR A 384 22.46 17.02 15.14
CA TYR A 384 22.58 18.47 15.05
C TYR A 384 24.03 18.94 15.08
N ARG A 385 24.85 18.44 16.01
CA ARG A 385 26.28 18.78 16.09
C ARG A 385 27.00 18.40 14.79
N TYR A 386 26.69 17.25 14.21
CA TYR A 386 27.24 16.82 12.92
C TYR A 386 26.83 17.74 11.77
N ILE A 387 25.52 17.95 11.56
CA ILE A 387 25.02 18.79 10.45
C ILE A 387 25.48 20.24 10.58
N SER A 388 25.66 20.73 11.80
CA SER A 388 26.06 22.12 12.11
C SER A 388 27.53 22.43 11.79
N GLN A 389 28.32 21.45 11.39
CA GLN A 389 29.69 21.69 10.95
C GLN A 389 29.71 22.65 9.75
N PRO A 390 30.63 23.64 9.71
CA PRO A 390 30.62 24.67 8.68
C PRO A 390 30.61 24.14 7.24
N GLU A 391 31.40 23.10 6.95
CA GLU A 391 31.49 22.47 5.63
C GLU A 391 30.16 21.89 5.17
N ILE A 392 29.47 21.16 6.06
CA ILE A 392 28.18 20.53 5.78
C ILE A 392 27.09 21.59 5.61
N LEU A 393 26.98 22.55 6.52
CA LEU A 393 25.99 23.62 6.41
C LEU A 393 26.16 24.44 5.14
N ASN A 394 27.40 24.73 4.74
CA ASN A 394 27.66 25.49 3.52
C ASN A 394 27.24 24.70 2.27
N ARG A 395 27.58 23.41 2.20
CA ARG A 395 27.11 22.51 1.13
C ARG A 395 25.59 22.47 1.03
N LEU A 396 24.89 22.34 2.16
CA LEU A 396 23.42 22.33 2.19
C LEU A 396 22.82 23.66 1.72
N LYS A 397 23.40 24.80 2.11
CA LYS A 397 22.96 26.13 1.63
C LYS A 397 23.12 26.25 0.12
N ASP A 398 24.22 25.76 -0.43
CA ASP A 398 24.49 25.84 -1.87
C ASP A 398 23.54 24.95 -2.68
N ILE A 399 23.22 23.74 -2.18
CA ILE A 399 22.16 22.90 -2.74
C ILE A 399 20.81 23.64 -2.76
N GLY A 400 20.45 24.27 -1.63
CA GLY A 400 19.20 25.04 -1.52
C GLY A 400 19.11 26.23 -2.47
N ARG A 401 20.23 26.95 -2.68
CA ARG A 401 20.33 28.06 -3.64
C ARG A 401 20.15 27.59 -5.08
N LYS A 402 20.85 26.52 -5.49
CA LYS A 402 20.80 26.01 -6.87
C LYS A 402 19.37 25.67 -7.32
N LYS A 403 18.52 25.13 -6.44
CA LYS A 403 17.13 24.84 -6.78
C LYS A 403 16.24 26.07 -6.91
N LYS A 404 16.51 27.18 -6.20
CA LYS A 404 15.72 28.42 -6.38
C LYS A 404 15.96 29.08 -7.75
N ASN A 405 17.06 28.73 -8.42
CA ASN A 405 17.45 29.28 -9.71
C ASN A 405 17.09 28.34 -10.89
N MET A 406 16.43 27.21 -10.63
CA MET A 406 15.85 26.29 -11.63
C MET A 406 14.34 26.40 -11.56
#